data_AF-A0A820EGC2-F1
#
_entry.id   AF-A0A820EGC2-F1
#
_cell.length_a   1.000
_cell.length_b   1.000
_cell.length_c   1.000
_cell.angle_alpha   90.00
_cell.angle_beta   90.00
_cell.angle_gamma   90.00
#
_symmetry.space_group_name_H-M   'P 1'
#
loop_
_entity.id
_entity.type
_entity.pdbx_description
1 polymer ?
#
loop_
_entity_poly.entity_id
_entity_poly.type
_entity_poly.pdbx_seq_one_letter_code
_entity_poly.pdbx_strand_id
1 'polypeptide(L)'
;LLGICVSKLLANSLHCRVYFGAMINDLNELQQKGLTVSTFTERLYFAFVLIASDNLAAHHLAGFQKNFNNGHFCRMCYVSYEYKSIPLTNISFLLRTEISHEIHLKQVLQSNISICGINDTSDLSNLIAFHPVKSLPFDVMHDYSEGVCMITVNSILKAFSARRILTYAQIESRLEDFKYGQNDESNKPPVTKQ
;
A
#
# COMPACT_ATOMS: atom_id res chain seq x y z
N LEU A 1 13.16 -4.59 13.26
CA LEU A 1 14.34 -4.65 12.36
C LEU A 1 14.28 -3.45 11.43
N LEU A 2 15.32 -2.61 11.44
CA LEU A 2 15.45 -1.47 10.52
C LEU A 2 16.53 -1.86 9.50
N GLY A 3 16.10 -2.23 8.29
CA GLY A 3 17.00 -2.55 7.19
C GLY A 3 17.17 -1.32 6.30
N ILE A 4 18.38 -0.76 6.24
CA ILE A 4 18.70 0.32 5.29
C ILE A 4 19.20 -0.34 4.01
N CYS A 5 18.48 -0.13 2.91
CA CYS A 5 18.88 -0.60 1.58
C CYS A 5 18.85 0.54 0.57
N VAL A 6 19.77 0.52 -0.39
CA VAL A 6 19.80 1.51 -1.48
C VAL A 6 18.61 1.25 -2.40
N SER A 7 17.73 2.24 -2.57
CA SER A 7 16.47 2.11 -3.33
C SER A 7 16.63 1.54 -4.74
N LYS A 8 17.75 1.84 -5.43
CA LYS A 8 18.07 1.31 -6.77
C LYS A 8 18.17 -0.23 -6.81
N LEU A 9 18.51 -0.86 -5.70
CA LEU A 9 18.64 -2.31 -5.58
C LEU A 9 17.28 -3.01 -5.43
N LEU A 10 16.23 -2.27 -5.06
CA LEU A 10 14.85 -2.76 -4.94
C LEU A 10 14.04 -2.62 -6.24
N ALA A 11 14.64 -2.17 -7.33
CA ALA A 11 13.96 -1.99 -8.61
C ALA A 11 13.80 -3.30 -9.42
N ASN A 12 14.50 -4.37 -9.04
CA ASN A 12 14.50 -5.66 -9.73
C ASN A 12 14.06 -6.77 -8.77
N SER A 13 13.06 -7.57 -9.16
CA SER A 13 12.47 -8.63 -8.32
C SER A 13 13.50 -9.67 -7.86
N LEU A 14 14.48 -10.00 -8.71
CA LEU A 14 15.54 -10.93 -8.33
C LEU A 14 16.40 -10.37 -7.19
N HIS A 15 16.70 -9.07 -7.23
CA HIS A 15 17.44 -8.40 -6.17
C HIS A 15 16.58 -8.26 -4.90
N CYS A 16 15.30 -7.91 -5.02
CA CYS A 16 14.36 -7.85 -3.89
C CYS A 16 14.36 -9.15 -3.08
N ARG A 17 14.27 -10.32 -3.74
CA ARG A 17 14.30 -11.62 -3.04
C ARG A 17 15.60 -11.86 -2.28
N VAL A 18 16.74 -11.48 -2.85
CA VAL A 18 18.04 -11.60 -2.18
C VAL A 18 18.10 -10.69 -0.95
N TYR A 19 17.66 -9.44 -1.07
CA TYR A 19 17.66 -8.50 0.05
C TYR A 19 16.68 -8.88 1.15
N PHE A 20 15.47 -9.28 0.78
CA PHE A 20 14.49 -9.73 1.76
C PHE A 20 14.87 -11.08 2.38
N GLY A 21 15.69 -11.91 1.74
CA GLY A 21 16.10 -13.21 2.28
C GLY A 21 16.66 -13.14 3.70
N ALA A 22 17.57 -12.20 3.99
CA ALA A 22 18.11 -12.03 5.33
C ALA A 22 17.02 -11.61 6.34
N MET A 23 16.22 -10.60 5.99
CA MET A 23 15.11 -10.14 6.82
C MET A 23 14.07 -11.24 7.07
N ILE A 24 13.73 -12.03 6.05
CA ILE A 24 12.77 -13.15 6.15
C ILE A 24 13.32 -14.22 7.10
N ASN A 25 14.61 -14.56 6.99
CA ASN A 25 15.24 -15.53 7.88
C ASN A 25 15.20 -15.04 9.33
N ASP A 26 15.59 -13.79 9.58
CA ASP A 26 15.56 -13.20 10.92
C ASP A 26 14.14 -13.20 11.49
N LEU A 27 13.13 -12.80 10.71
CA LEU A 27 11.73 -12.78 11.14
C LEU A 27 11.20 -14.19 11.42
N ASN A 28 11.51 -15.17 10.57
CA ASN A 28 11.14 -16.56 10.78
C ASN A 28 11.81 -17.11 12.05
N GLU A 29 13.09 -16.79 12.29
CA GLU A 29 13.81 -17.20 13.49
C GLU A 29 13.20 -16.58 14.75
N LEU A 30 12.91 -15.27 14.74
CA LEU A 30 12.25 -14.58 15.85
C LEU A 30 10.84 -15.15 16.13
N GLN A 31 10.13 -15.59 15.09
CA GLN A 31 8.80 -16.17 15.24
C GLN A 31 8.84 -17.61 15.77
N GLN A 32 9.79 -18.43 15.31
CA GLN A 32 9.85 -19.85 15.66
C GLN A 32 10.68 -20.13 16.92
N LYS A 33 11.79 -19.40 17.10
CA LYS A 33 12.76 -19.62 18.19
C LYS A 33 12.70 -18.54 19.26
N GLY A 34 12.18 -17.37 18.95
CA GLY A 34 12.15 -16.23 19.87
C GLY A 34 13.55 -15.73 20.26
N LEU A 35 13.59 -14.81 21.22
CA LEU A 35 14.81 -14.18 21.70
C LEU A 35 14.85 -14.20 23.23
N THR A 36 16.03 -14.47 23.78
CA THR A 36 16.28 -14.34 25.22
C THR A 36 16.89 -12.96 25.47
N VAL A 37 16.24 -12.16 26.30
CA VAL A 37 16.70 -10.81 26.66
C VAL A 37 17.11 -10.84 28.13
N SER A 38 18.26 -10.28 28.48
CA SER A 38 18.79 -10.33 29.86
C SER A 38 17.83 -9.78 30.92
N THR A 39 16.98 -8.82 30.55
CA THR A 39 15.98 -8.20 31.44
C THR A 39 14.74 -9.07 31.67
N PHE A 40 14.51 -10.10 30.85
CA PHE A 40 13.34 -10.97 30.93
C PHE A 40 13.78 -12.40 31.22
N THR A 41 13.16 -13.05 32.21
CA THR A 41 13.42 -14.47 32.50
C THR A 41 12.82 -15.40 31.45
N GLU A 42 11.81 -14.92 30.72
CA GLU A 42 11.09 -15.67 29.70
C GLU A 42 11.64 -15.42 28.30
N ARG A 43 11.43 -16.39 27.41
CA ARG A 43 11.77 -16.27 25.99
C ARG A 43 10.67 -15.48 25.27
N LEU A 44 11.04 -14.41 24.59
CA LEU A 44 10.12 -13.56 23.84
C LEU A 44 9.95 -14.08 22.41
N TYR A 45 8.72 -14.32 21.98
CA TYR A 45 8.40 -14.69 20.61
C TYR A 45 7.78 -13.50 19.87
N PHE A 46 8.08 -13.39 18.58
CA PHE A 46 7.62 -12.27 17.76
C PHE A 46 6.61 -12.77 16.73
N ALA A 47 5.51 -12.07 16.60
CA ALA A 47 4.53 -12.33 15.54
C ALA A 47 4.69 -11.28 14.44
N PHE A 48 4.90 -11.74 13.21
CA PHE A 48 4.71 -10.87 12.06
C PHE A 48 3.22 -10.57 11.88
N VAL A 49 2.88 -9.30 11.64
CA VAL A 49 1.48 -8.86 11.49
C VAL A 49 1.21 -8.43 10.05
N LEU A 50 1.93 -7.42 9.56
CA LEU A 50 1.71 -6.83 8.23
C LEU A 50 2.93 -6.05 7.76
N ILE A 51 2.91 -5.67 6.48
CA ILE A 51 3.83 -4.72 5.87
C ILE A 51 3.03 -3.51 5.39
N ALA A 52 3.36 -2.33 5.92
CA ALA A 52 2.88 -1.07 5.38
C ALA A 52 3.68 -0.73 4.12
N SER A 53 2.98 -0.47 3.02
CA SER A 53 3.59 -0.14 1.74
C SER A 53 2.58 0.63 0.89
N ASP A 54 3.08 1.56 0.07
CA ASP A 54 2.24 2.22 -0.92
C ASP A 54 1.64 1.20 -1.91
N ASN A 55 0.67 1.62 -2.71
CA ASN A 55 -0.05 0.71 -3.60
C ASN A 55 0.86 0.01 -4.62
N LEU A 56 1.90 0.69 -5.13
CA LEU A 56 2.81 0.13 -6.13
C LEU A 56 3.74 -0.91 -5.51
N ALA A 57 4.31 -0.60 -4.35
CA ALA A 57 5.17 -1.48 -3.57
C ALA A 57 4.39 -2.70 -3.06
N ALA A 58 3.15 -2.52 -2.56
CA ALA A 58 2.30 -3.62 -2.13
C ALA A 58 2.04 -4.62 -3.27
N HIS A 59 1.69 -4.11 -4.46
CA HIS A 59 1.49 -4.95 -5.65
C HIS A 59 2.76 -5.68 -6.06
N HIS A 60 3.92 -5.00 -6.01
CA HIS A 60 5.21 -5.61 -6.30
C HIS A 60 5.53 -6.77 -5.34
N LEU A 61 5.48 -6.51 -4.03
CA LEU A 61 5.78 -7.50 -2.99
C LEU A 61 4.86 -8.71 -3.07
N ALA A 62 3.59 -8.50 -3.40
CA ALA A 62 2.57 -9.53 -3.50
C ALA A 62 2.64 -10.38 -4.79
N GLY A 63 3.39 -9.96 -5.81
CA GLY A 63 3.38 -10.60 -7.13
C GLY A 63 2.14 -10.26 -7.98
N PHE A 64 1.43 -9.17 -7.67
CA PHE A 64 0.34 -8.66 -8.50
C PHE A 64 0.87 -7.78 -9.64
N GLN A 65 0.01 -7.55 -10.65
CA GLN A 65 0.27 -6.59 -11.70
C GLN A 65 0.42 -5.17 -11.13
N LYS A 66 1.30 -4.39 -11.75
CA LYS A 66 1.57 -2.99 -11.40
C LYS A 66 0.89 -1.99 -12.35
N ASN A 67 0.08 -2.50 -13.29
CA ASN A 67 -0.75 -1.67 -14.15
C ASN A 67 -2.13 -1.52 -13.50
N PHE A 68 -2.46 -0.29 -13.09
CA PHE A 68 -3.73 0.04 -12.45
C PHE A 68 -4.79 0.52 -13.45
N ASN A 69 -4.46 0.52 -14.74
CA ASN A 69 -5.31 1.03 -15.82
C ASN A 69 -5.97 -0.07 -16.66
N ASN A 70 -5.90 -1.34 -16.25
CA ASN A 70 -6.57 -2.45 -16.93
C ASN A 70 -6.88 -3.61 -15.97
N GLY A 71 -7.65 -4.59 -16.47
CA GLY A 71 -7.79 -5.89 -15.83
C GLY A 71 -8.25 -5.84 -14.38
N HIS A 72 -7.75 -6.76 -13.56
CA HIS A 72 -8.06 -6.84 -12.13
C HIS A 72 -6.96 -6.14 -11.33
N PHE A 73 -7.14 -4.84 -11.09
CA PHE A 73 -6.11 -3.98 -10.50
C PHE A 73 -6.11 -3.98 -8.97
N CYS A 74 -7.14 -4.51 -8.31
CA CYS A 74 -7.26 -4.49 -6.86
C CYS A 74 -6.65 -5.74 -6.21
N ARG A 75 -5.88 -5.56 -5.13
CA ARG A 75 -5.34 -6.66 -4.31
C ARG A 75 -6.32 -7.27 -3.32
N MET A 76 -7.46 -6.61 -3.05
CA MET A 76 -8.46 -7.05 -2.07
C MET A 76 -9.69 -7.70 -2.71
N CYS A 77 -10.01 -7.35 -3.95
CA CYS A 77 -11.19 -7.87 -4.64
C CYS A 77 -10.92 -8.15 -6.12
N TYR A 78 -11.88 -8.80 -6.76
CA TYR A 78 -11.86 -9.13 -8.18
C TYR A 78 -12.58 -8.11 -9.06
N VAL A 79 -12.67 -6.84 -8.65
CA VAL A 79 -13.24 -5.80 -9.51
C VAL A 79 -12.37 -5.61 -10.76
N SER A 80 -12.99 -5.57 -11.93
CA SER A 80 -12.30 -5.22 -13.16
C SER A 80 -12.22 -3.69 -13.31
N TYR A 81 -11.21 -3.23 -14.03
CA TYR A 81 -11.02 -1.81 -14.32
C TYR A 81 -12.22 -1.16 -15.03
N GLU A 82 -12.96 -1.92 -15.84
CA GLU A 82 -14.18 -1.46 -16.51
C GLU A 82 -15.25 -0.98 -15.53
N TYR A 83 -15.31 -1.61 -14.35
CA TYR A 83 -16.32 -1.33 -13.33
C TYR A 83 -15.83 -0.38 -12.23
N LYS A 84 -14.62 0.20 -12.35
CA LYS A 84 -13.99 1.01 -11.28
C LYS A 84 -14.80 2.24 -10.85
N SER A 85 -15.61 2.80 -11.75
CA SER A 85 -16.35 4.04 -11.53
C SER A 85 -17.76 3.81 -11.00
N ILE A 86 -18.19 2.54 -10.89
CA ILE A 86 -19.53 2.23 -10.43
C ILE A 86 -19.56 2.35 -8.89
N PRO A 87 -20.58 3.02 -8.32
CA PRO A 87 -20.71 3.16 -6.87
C PRO A 87 -20.70 1.81 -6.16
N LEU A 88 -20.05 1.76 -5.00
CA LEU A 88 -19.97 0.55 -4.16
C LEU A 88 -21.37 0.02 -3.76
N THR A 89 -22.37 0.89 -3.67
CA THR A 89 -23.77 0.51 -3.38
C THR A 89 -24.41 -0.32 -4.48
N ASN A 90 -23.86 -0.27 -5.70
CA ASN A 90 -24.45 -0.86 -6.89
C ASN A 90 -23.66 -2.08 -7.39
N ILE A 91 -22.63 -2.50 -6.65
CA ILE A 91 -21.80 -3.67 -6.98
C ILE A 91 -21.60 -4.53 -5.75
N SER A 92 -21.84 -5.84 -5.91
CA SER A 92 -21.27 -6.85 -5.02
C SER A 92 -19.86 -7.19 -5.51
N PHE A 93 -18.83 -6.75 -4.79
CA PHE A 93 -17.46 -7.16 -5.11
C PHE A 93 -17.13 -8.48 -4.43
N LEU A 94 -16.57 -9.41 -5.21
CA LEU A 94 -16.02 -10.64 -4.66
C LEU A 94 -14.64 -10.35 -4.07
N LEU A 95 -14.50 -10.55 -2.75
CA LEU A 95 -13.22 -10.43 -2.07
C LEU A 95 -12.29 -11.58 -2.45
N ARG A 96 -10.99 -11.28 -2.49
CA ARG A 96 -9.98 -12.31 -2.59
C ARG A 96 -9.91 -13.07 -1.28
N THR A 97 -9.65 -14.36 -1.39
CA THR A 97 -9.38 -15.26 -0.27
C THR A 97 -8.03 -15.91 -0.49
N GLU A 98 -7.40 -16.42 0.57
CA GLU A 98 -6.15 -17.18 0.43
C GLU A 98 -6.33 -18.37 -0.51
N ILE A 99 -7.42 -19.12 -0.34
CA ILE A 99 -7.75 -20.27 -1.17
C ILE A 99 -7.86 -19.87 -2.65
N SER A 100 -8.60 -18.82 -2.96
CA SER A 100 -8.74 -18.38 -4.37
C SER A 100 -7.44 -17.80 -4.93
N HIS A 101 -6.64 -17.12 -4.11
CA HIS A 101 -5.32 -16.62 -4.50
C HIS A 101 -4.39 -17.78 -4.87
N GLU A 102 -4.31 -18.82 -4.05
CA GLU A 102 -3.47 -19.99 -4.30
C GLU A 102 -3.89 -20.78 -5.55
N ILE A 103 -5.20 -20.89 -5.81
CA ILE A 103 -5.72 -21.51 -7.04
C ILE A 103 -5.26 -20.72 -8.26
N HIS A 104 -5.46 -19.40 -8.27
CA HIS A 104 -5.06 -18.55 -9.38
C HIS A 104 -3.53 -18.53 -9.56
N LEU A 105 -2.76 -18.47 -8.47
CA LEU A 105 -1.30 -18.51 -8.51
C LEU A 105 -0.80 -19.81 -9.15
N LYS A 106 -1.37 -20.97 -8.78
CA LYS A 106 -1.03 -22.25 -9.43
C LYS A 106 -1.27 -22.23 -10.94
N GLN A 107 -2.38 -21.65 -11.38
CA GLN A 107 -2.68 -21.52 -12.81
C GLN A 107 -1.70 -20.57 -13.51
N VAL A 108 -1.30 -19.47 -12.87
CA VAL A 108 -0.27 -18.55 -13.38
C VAL A 108 1.04 -19.29 -13.58
N LEU A 109 1.50 -20.06 -12.58
CA LEU A 109 2.77 -20.81 -12.65
C LEU A 109 2.74 -21.95 -13.69
N GLN A 110 1.57 -22.51 -13.98
CA GLN A 110 1.41 -23.55 -15.01
C GLN A 110 1.36 -22.97 -16.44
N SER A 111 0.76 -21.80 -16.62
CA SER A 111 0.49 -21.22 -17.94
C SER A 111 1.42 -20.07 -18.31
N ASN A 112 2.14 -19.48 -17.35
CA ASN A 112 2.85 -18.21 -17.46
C ASN A 112 1.98 -17.04 -17.97
N ILE A 113 0.67 -17.10 -17.68
CA ILE A 113 -0.30 -16.07 -18.05
C ILE A 113 -0.84 -15.43 -16.76
N SER A 114 -0.97 -14.10 -16.76
CA SER A 114 -1.57 -13.37 -15.63
C SER A 114 -3.03 -13.74 -15.44
N ILE A 115 -3.42 -14.08 -14.21
CA ILE A 115 -4.79 -14.48 -13.88
C ILE A 115 -5.30 -13.59 -12.75
N CYS A 116 -6.43 -12.93 -12.99
CA CYS A 116 -7.04 -12.00 -12.04
C CYS A 116 -6.00 -11.00 -11.46
N GLY A 117 -5.08 -10.51 -12.30
CA GLY A 117 -4.05 -9.56 -11.90
C GLY A 117 -2.90 -10.13 -11.07
N ILE A 118 -2.83 -11.45 -10.84
CA ILE A 118 -1.65 -12.13 -10.28
C ILE A 118 -0.70 -12.42 -11.43
N ASN A 119 0.57 -12.02 -11.28
CA ASN A 119 1.60 -12.20 -12.30
C ASN A 119 2.64 -13.25 -11.91
N ASP A 120 2.95 -13.36 -10.62
CA ASP A 120 3.96 -14.29 -10.11
C ASP A 120 3.76 -14.52 -8.61
N THR A 121 4.56 -15.41 -8.05
CA THR A 121 4.72 -15.66 -6.63
C THR A 121 5.22 -14.39 -5.93
N SER A 122 4.76 -14.15 -4.70
CA SER A 122 5.28 -13.06 -3.86
C SER A 122 6.79 -13.17 -3.59
N ASP A 123 7.47 -12.03 -3.48
CA ASP A 123 8.87 -11.96 -3.05
C ASP A 123 9.05 -12.30 -1.56
N LEU A 124 7.94 -12.33 -0.79
CA LEU A 124 7.90 -12.63 0.63
C LEU A 124 7.27 -14.00 0.92
N SER A 125 7.11 -14.85 -0.09
CA SER A 125 6.47 -16.17 0.04
C SER A 125 7.13 -17.09 1.06
N ASN A 126 8.40 -16.85 1.40
CA ASN A 126 9.17 -17.62 2.37
C ASN A 126 8.99 -17.13 3.82
N LEU A 127 8.29 -16.01 4.04
CA LEU A 127 7.96 -15.54 5.38
C LEU A 127 6.71 -16.27 5.89
N ILE A 128 6.84 -17.02 6.98
CA ILE A 128 5.85 -18.02 7.41
C ILE A 128 4.46 -17.43 7.66
N ALA A 129 4.40 -16.25 8.27
CA ALA A 129 3.14 -15.59 8.61
C ALA A 129 2.66 -14.59 7.54
N PHE A 130 3.30 -14.57 6.37
CA PHE A 130 2.93 -13.66 5.29
C PHE A 130 1.99 -14.34 4.30
N HIS A 131 0.92 -13.62 3.92
CA HIS A 131 0.12 -13.96 2.76
C HIS A 131 -0.28 -12.68 2.00
N PRO A 132 -0.15 -12.63 0.66
CA PRO A 132 -0.43 -11.43 -0.15
C PRO A 132 -1.79 -10.77 0.10
N VAL A 133 -2.81 -11.58 0.34
CA VAL A 133 -4.20 -11.11 0.58
C VAL A 133 -4.46 -10.65 2.02
N LYS A 134 -3.60 -10.99 3.00
CA LYS A 134 -3.82 -10.68 4.42
C LYS A 134 -2.81 -9.71 5.01
N SER A 135 -1.58 -9.74 4.53
CA SER A 135 -0.45 -9.08 5.18
C SER A 135 -0.08 -7.73 4.58
N LEU A 136 -0.87 -7.24 3.60
CA LEU A 136 -0.63 -5.99 2.86
C LEU A 136 -1.86 -5.08 2.90
N PRO A 137 -2.12 -4.39 4.02
CA PRO A 137 -3.24 -3.46 4.14
C PRO A 137 -3.15 -2.29 3.16
N PHE A 138 -4.23 -1.50 3.08
CA PHE A 138 -4.19 -0.20 2.44
C PHE A 138 -3.37 0.80 3.25
N ASP A 139 -2.70 1.70 2.53
CA ASP A 139 -1.90 2.74 3.16
C ASP A 139 -2.79 3.94 3.43
N VAL A 140 -3.20 4.12 4.69
CA VAL A 140 -4.10 5.22 5.07
C VAL A 140 -3.47 6.59 4.81
N MET A 141 -2.14 6.71 4.85
CA MET A 141 -1.48 7.97 4.53
C MET A 141 -1.61 8.25 3.03
N HIS A 142 -1.16 7.33 2.17
CA HIS A 142 -1.19 7.57 0.72
C HIS A 142 -2.61 7.52 0.12
N ASP A 143 -3.41 6.52 0.48
CA ASP A 143 -4.73 6.29 -0.13
C ASP A 143 -5.78 7.27 0.41
N TYR A 144 -5.82 7.48 1.73
CA TYR A 144 -6.82 8.35 2.35
C TYR A 144 -6.34 9.79 2.54
N SER A 145 -5.17 10.00 3.15
CA SER A 145 -4.73 11.35 3.52
C SER A 145 -4.26 12.15 2.31
N GLU A 146 -3.36 11.57 1.50
CA GLU A 146 -2.86 12.21 0.27
C GLU A 146 -3.85 12.08 -0.90
N GLY A 147 -4.60 10.97 -0.95
CA GLY A 147 -5.63 10.74 -1.97
C GLY A 147 -6.96 11.42 -1.66
N VAL A 148 -7.84 10.69 -0.95
CA VAL A 148 -9.26 11.07 -0.78
C VAL A 148 -9.43 12.42 -0.09
N CYS A 149 -8.75 12.63 1.04
CA CYS A 149 -8.92 13.82 1.87
C CYS A 149 -8.57 15.09 1.09
N MET A 150 -7.45 15.09 0.37
CA MET A 150 -7.03 16.21 -0.46
C MET A 150 -8.08 16.55 -1.53
N ILE A 151 -8.61 15.54 -2.24
CA ILE A 151 -9.65 15.73 -3.27
C ILE A 151 -10.94 16.28 -2.65
N THR A 152 -11.36 15.74 -1.50
CA THR A 152 -12.58 16.16 -0.81
C THR A 152 -12.47 17.61 -0.32
N VAL A 153 -11.38 17.97 0.36
CA VAL A 153 -11.16 19.34 0.85
C VAL A 153 -11.15 20.34 -0.30
N ASN A 154 -10.41 20.03 -1.38
CA ASN A 154 -10.37 20.88 -2.57
C ASN A 154 -11.77 21.07 -3.20
N SER A 155 -12.58 20.01 -3.23
CA SER A 155 -13.95 20.07 -3.77
C SER A 155 -14.86 20.95 -2.92
N ILE A 156 -14.74 20.87 -1.58
CA ILE A 156 -15.50 21.70 -0.64
C ILE A 156 -15.11 23.17 -0.80
N LEU A 157 -13.81 23.48 -0.84
CA LEU A 157 -13.32 24.85 -1.01
C LEU A 157 -13.79 25.47 -2.33
N LYS A 158 -13.75 24.71 -3.43
CA LYS A 158 -14.30 25.13 -4.73
C LYS A 158 -15.80 25.42 -4.64
N ALA A 159 -16.57 24.56 -3.96
CA ALA A 159 -18.01 24.76 -3.79
C ALA A 159 -18.34 26.00 -2.93
N PHE A 160 -17.56 26.27 -1.88
CA PHE A 160 -17.72 27.47 -1.05
C PHE A 160 -17.35 28.74 -1.80
N SER A 161 -16.30 28.68 -2.64
CA SER A 161 -15.94 29.79 -3.51
C SER A 161 -17.01 30.10 -4.55
N ALA A 162 -17.56 29.07 -5.21
CA ALA A 162 -18.66 29.24 -6.16
C ALA A 162 -19.91 29.87 -5.51
N ARG A 163 -20.16 29.58 -4.23
CA ARG A 163 -21.26 30.16 -3.44
C ARG A 163 -20.93 31.52 -2.80
N ARG A 164 -19.72 32.06 -3.05
CA ARG A 164 -19.21 33.31 -2.46
C ARG A 164 -19.20 33.32 -0.93
N ILE A 165 -19.13 32.14 -0.31
CA ILE A 165 -18.98 31.99 1.15
C ILE A 165 -17.55 32.31 1.57
N LEU A 166 -16.58 31.98 0.71
CA LEU A 166 -15.15 32.20 0.90
C LEU A 166 -14.54 32.61 -0.45
N THR A 167 -13.51 33.45 -0.44
CA THR A 167 -12.75 33.81 -1.65
C THR A 167 -11.39 33.12 -1.66
N TYR A 168 -10.78 32.93 -2.85
CA TYR A 168 -9.43 32.39 -2.94
C TYR A 168 -8.41 33.26 -2.18
N ALA A 169 -8.56 34.59 -2.21
CA ALA A 169 -7.71 35.49 -1.43
C ALA A 169 -7.80 35.25 0.09
N GLN A 170 -9.01 34.95 0.60
CA GLN A 170 -9.17 34.59 2.01
C GLN A 170 -8.55 33.23 2.35
N ILE A 171 -8.57 32.27 1.43
CA ILE A 171 -7.88 30.99 1.62
C ILE A 171 -6.37 31.22 1.66
N GLU A 172 -5.83 31.95 0.67
CA GLU A 172 -4.39 32.21 0.55
C GLU A 172 -3.84 32.93 1.77
N SER A 173 -4.51 33.99 2.23
CA SER A 173 -4.14 34.67 3.48
C SER A 173 -4.12 33.73 4.68
N ARG A 174 -5.07 32.79 4.79
CA ARG A 174 -5.10 31.81 5.87
C ARG A 174 -4.00 30.76 5.75
N LEU A 175 -3.61 30.39 4.53
CA LEU A 175 -2.49 29.48 4.29
C LEU A 175 -1.15 30.15 4.62
N GLU A 176 -0.98 31.43 4.27
CA GLU A 176 0.23 32.20 4.63
C GLU A 176 0.41 32.33 6.14
N ASP A 177 -0.67 32.57 6.88
CA ASP A 177 -0.67 32.69 8.33
C ASP A 177 -0.55 31.33 9.06
N PHE A 178 -0.73 30.22 8.35
CA PHE A 178 -0.70 28.90 8.94
C PHE A 178 0.72 28.52 9.35
N LYS A 179 0.90 28.14 10.61
CA LYS A 179 2.19 27.72 11.15
C LYS A 179 2.46 26.25 10.80
N TYR A 180 3.03 26.02 9.63
CA TYR A 180 3.50 24.70 9.22
C TYR A 180 4.64 24.21 10.13
N GLY A 181 4.65 22.91 10.45
CA GLY A 181 5.78 22.29 11.12
C GLY A 181 6.99 22.21 10.19
N GLN A 182 8.19 22.07 10.75
CA GLN A 182 9.45 22.01 9.98
C GLN A 182 9.43 20.94 8.87
N ASN A 183 8.79 19.80 9.12
CA ASN A 183 8.70 18.71 8.15
C ASN A 183 7.67 18.97 7.03
N ASP A 184 6.77 19.94 7.22
CA ASP A 184 5.68 20.24 6.28
C ASP A 184 5.95 21.52 5.47
N GLU A 185 7.06 22.22 5.73
CA GLU A 185 7.38 23.47 5.04
C GLU A 185 7.53 23.31 3.52
N SER A 186 8.04 22.15 3.07
CA SER A 186 8.15 21.81 1.65
C SER A 186 6.83 21.38 1.02
N ASN A 187 5.81 21.06 1.85
CA ASN A 187 4.50 20.56 1.42
C ASN A 187 3.40 21.64 1.51
N LYS A 188 3.78 22.92 1.59
CA LYS A 188 2.83 24.02 1.56
C LYS A 188 2.02 23.99 0.26
N PRO A 189 0.69 24.17 0.33
CA PRO A 189 -0.11 24.28 -0.89
C PRO A 189 0.42 25.42 -1.76
N PRO A 190 0.53 25.22 -3.08
CA PRO A 190 0.96 26.29 -3.97
C PRO A 190 -0.06 27.43 -3.93
N VAL A 191 0.43 28.66 -3.84
CA VAL A 191 -0.41 29.85 -4.01
C VAL A 191 -0.98 29.82 -5.43
N THR A 192 -2.29 30.02 -5.58
CA THR A 192 -2.96 29.86 -6.86
C THR A 192 -2.48 30.99 -7.77
N LYS A 193 -1.64 30.69 -8.76
CA LYS A 193 -1.36 31.67 -9.82
C LYS A 193 -2.66 31.88 -10.60
N GLN A 194 -3.23 33.08 -10.49
CA GLN A 194 -4.35 33.56 -11.30
C GLN A 194 -4.04 33.47 -12.79
#